data_AF-K1TZ88-F1
#
_entry.id   AF-K1TZ88-F1
#
_cell.length_a   1.000
_cell.length_b   1.000
_cell.length_c   1.000
_cell.angle_alpha   90.00
_cell.angle_beta   90.00
_cell.angle_gamma   90.00
#
_symmetry.space_group_name_H-M   'P 1'
#
loop_
_entity.id
_entity.type
_entity.pdbx_description
1 polymer ?
#
loop_
_entity_poly.entity_id
_entity_poly.type
_entity_poly.pdbx_seq_one_letter_code
_entity_poly.pdbx_strand_id
1 'polypeptide(L)'
;GIEYRGFGQCIVEELAQYASVPVWNGLTDEFHPTQILADFLTIREHFGSLENIHLVYMGDARFNMGNSLMVGCAKMGMHFTACAPKGYFPDAQLVAECQAIAAQTGATLDFISDPAAAVQGANVIYTDIWVSMGEPESVWAERIAALAPYQVNAALMAKADPNAIFMHCLPAYHDKRPPSATRCARAS
;
A
#
# COMPACT_ATOMS: atom_id res chain seq x y z
N GLY A 1 -21.86 -11.92 -9.87
CA GLY A 1 -20.84 -12.69 -9.15
C GLY A 1 -20.91 -12.35 -7.68
N ILE A 2 -19.92 -12.78 -6.91
CA ILE A 2 -19.86 -12.61 -5.45
C ILE A 2 -18.62 -11.77 -5.13
N GLU A 3 -18.77 -10.72 -4.34
CA GLU A 3 -17.64 -10.01 -3.75
C GLU A 3 -17.44 -10.51 -2.32
N TYR A 4 -16.23 -10.96 -2.00
CA TYR A 4 -15.86 -11.38 -0.65
C TYR A 4 -15.03 -10.30 0.02
N ARG A 5 -15.43 -9.94 1.24
CA ARG A 5 -14.62 -9.12 2.15
C ARG A 5 -14.51 -9.84 3.48
N GLY A 6 -13.30 -10.16 3.89
CA GLY A 6 -13.05 -10.91 5.11
C GLY A 6 -11.57 -11.11 5.38
N PHE A 7 -11.24 -12.23 6.00
CA PHE A 7 -9.87 -12.61 6.37
C PHE A 7 -9.19 -13.35 5.20
N GLY A 8 -8.00 -13.87 5.44
CA GLY A 8 -7.27 -14.89 4.67
C GLY A 8 -7.70 -15.17 3.22
N GLN A 9 -6.79 -14.90 2.29
CA GLN A 9 -6.95 -15.11 0.85
C GLN A 9 -7.39 -16.55 0.48
N CYS A 10 -7.02 -17.56 1.25
CA CYS A 10 -7.47 -18.94 1.01
C CYS A 10 -8.99 -19.13 1.10
N ILE A 11 -9.69 -18.30 1.88
CA ILE A 11 -11.16 -18.38 2.06
C ILE A 11 -11.87 -17.91 0.78
N VAL A 12 -11.40 -16.81 0.17
CA VAL A 12 -11.98 -16.33 -1.10
C VAL A 12 -11.65 -17.28 -2.25
N GLU A 13 -10.50 -17.94 -2.22
CA GLU A 13 -10.12 -18.97 -3.18
C GLU A 13 -10.98 -20.23 -3.05
N GLU A 14 -11.23 -20.70 -1.83
CA GLU A 14 -12.17 -21.81 -1.58
C GLU A 14 -13.58 -21.45 -2.04
N LEU A 15 -14.07 -20.25 -1.72
CA LEU A 15 -15.35 -19.75 -2.22
C LEU A 15 -15.40 -19.75 -3.75
N ALA A 16 -14.34 -19.30 -4.41
CA ALA A 16 -14.24 -19.29 -5.87
C ALA A 16 -14.24 -20.70 -6.48
N GLN A 17 -13.64 -21.68 -5.80
CA GLN A 17 -13.61 -23.08 -6.25
C GLN A 17 -15.01 -23.71 -6.33
N TYR A 18 -15.91 -23.37 -5.40
CA TYR A 18 -17.25 -23.95 -5.34
C TYR A 18 -18.35 -23.07 -5.94
N ALA A 19 -18.07 -21.80 -6.25
CA ALA A 19 -19.04 -20.90 -6.85
C ALA A 19 -19.25 -21.20 -8.35
N SER A 20 -20.50 -21.15 -8.80
CA SER A 20 -20.85 -21.23 -10.24
C SER A 20 -20.82 -19.87 -10.94
N VAL A 21 -20.45 -18.80 -10.23
CA VAL A 21 -20.36 -17.43 -10.71
C VAL A 21 -19.00 -16.84 -10.33
N PRO A 22 -18.51 -15.80 -11.05
CA PRO A 22 -17.25 -15.15 -10.70
C PRO A 22 -17.23 -14.65 -9.26
N VAL A 23 -16.09 -14.82 -8.59
CA VAL A 23 -15.81 -14.34 -7.24
C VAL A 23 -14.70 -13.29 -7.30
N TRP A 24 -14.89 -12.19 -6.60
CA TRP A 24 -13.93 -11.10 -6.50
C TRP A 24 -13.51 -10.90 -5.06
N ASN A 25 -12.20 -10.71 -4.84
CA ASN A 25 -11.67 -10.28 -3.56
C ASN A 25 -11.91 -8.78 -3.40
N GLY A 26 -12.86 -8.42 -2.54
CA GLY A 26 -13.13 -7.04 -2.13
C GLY A 26 -12.14 -6.54 -1.08
N LEU A 27 -11.71 -7.38 -0.14
CA LEU A 27 -10.57 -7.18 0.78
C LEU A 27 -10.32 -8.48 1.57
N THR A 28 -9.04 -8.83 1.71
CA THR A 28 -8.49 -9.91 2.55
C THR A 28 -7.35 -9.36 3.41
N ASP A 29 -6.74 -10.19 4.25
CA ASP A 29 -5.55 -9.79 5.02
C ASP A 29 -4.37 -9.52 4.06
N GLU A 30 -4.26 -10.30 2.97
CA GLU A 30 -3.13 -10.30 2.05
C GLU A 30 -3.29 -9.35 0.87
N PHE A 31 -4.52 -9.12 0.39
CA PHE A 31 -4.79 -8.30 -0.80
C PHE A 31 -6.09 -7.47 -0.71
N HIS A 32 -6.09 -6.33 -1.39
CA HIS A 32 -7.21 -5.41 -1.61
C HIS A 32 -7.23 -4.95 -3.08
N PRO A 33 -7.48 -5.86 -4.03
CA PRO A 33 -7.25 -5.60 -5.45
C PRO A 33 -8.26 -4.61 -6.05
N THR A 34 -9.47 -4.52 -5.51
CA THR A 34 -10.49 -3.56 -5.98
C THR A 34 -10.11 -2.12 -5.68
N GLN A 35 -9.47 -1.84 -4.54
CA GLN A 35 -9.00 -0.51 -4.18
C GLN A 35 -7.93 -0.01 -5.14
N ILE A 36 -6.92 -0.84 -5.45
CA ILE A 36 -5.84 -0.40 -6.33
C ILE A 36 -6.30 -0.13 -7.77
N LEU A 37 -7.39 -0.75 -8.22
CA LEU A 37 -7.99 -0.44 -9.53
C LEU A 37 -8.56 0.98 -9.55
N ALA A 38 -9.20 1.40 -8.46
CA ALA A 38 -9.69 2.77 -8.31
C ALA A 38 -8.53 3.76 -8.14
N ASP A 39 -7.49 3.37 -7.40
CA ASP A 39 -6.28 4.19 -7.23
C ASP A 39 -5.60 4.42 -8.58
N PHE A 40 -5.42 3.36 -9.37
CA PHE A 40 -4.78 3.45 -10.68
C PHE A 40 -5.63 4.22 -11.70
N LEU A 41 -6.97 4.14 -11.60
CA LEU A 41 -7.83 5.03 -12.38
C LEU A 41 -7.52 6.50 -12.05
N THR A 42 -7.44 6.84 -10.76
CA THR A 42 -7.13 8.19 -10.28
C THR A 42 -5.76 8.67 -10.76
N ILE A 43 -4.73 7.82 -10.65
CA ILE A 43 -3.37 8.13 -11.11
C ILE A 43 -3.38 8.39 -12.62
N ARG A 44 -4.03 7.52 -13.40
CA ARG A 44 -4.13 7.69 -14.86
C ARG A 44 -4.90 8.95 -15.25
N GLU A 45 -5.95 9.31 -14.53
CA GLU A 45 -6.69 10.56 -14.77
C GLU A 45 -5.83 11.79 -14.46
N HIS A 46 -4.97 11.72 -13.44
CA HIS A 46 -4.11 12.83 -13.04
C HIS A 46 -2.88 12.99 -13.96
N PHE A 47 -2.21 11.89 -14.32
CA PHE A 47 -0.94 11.92 -15.07
C PHE A 47 -1.07 11.52 -16.54
N GLY A 48 -2.24 11.05 -16.99
CA GLY A 48 -2.50 10.61 -18.36
C GLY A 48 -2.00 9.19 -18.69
N SER A 49 -1.13 8.62 -17.86
CA SER A 49 -0.60 7.26 -17.99
C SER A 49 -0.33 6.64 -16.62
N LEU A 50 -0.15 5.32 -16.60
CA LEU A 50 0.43 4.58 -15.47
C LEU A 50 1.90 4.25 -15.71
N GLU A 51 2.30 4.08 -16.97
CA GLU A 51 3.66 3.68 -17.31
C GLU A 51 4.69 4.69 -16.80
N ASN A 52 5.75 4.21 -16.14
CA ASN A 52 6.83 5.00 -15.54
C ASN A 52 6.41 5.96 -14.41
N ILE A 53 5.18 5.83 -13.90
CA ILE A 53 4.77 6.55 -12.68
C ILE A 53 5.43 5.90 -11.46
N HIS A 54 6.05 6.70 -10.61
CA HIS A 54 6.68 6.25 -9.37
C HIS A 54 5.75 6.45 -8.17
N LEU A 55 5.28 5.33 -7.62
CA LEU A 55 4.48 5.26 -6.41
C LEU A 55 5.33 4.82 -5.22
N VAL A 56 5.32 5.61 -4.15
CA VAL A 56 5.96 5.30 -2.88
C VAL A 56 4.90 5.05 -1.83
N TYR A 57 4.86 3.82 -1.29
CA TYR A 57 3.99 3.45 -0.20
C TYR A 57 4.72 3.62 1.14
N MET A 58 4.16 4.44 2.02
CA MET A 58 4.71 4.80 3.33
C MET A 58 3.96 4.06 4.44
N GLY A 59 4.62 3.17 5.18
CA GLY A 59 4.02 2.47 6.33
C GLY A 59 4.18 0.96 6.28
N ASP A 60 3.25 0.23 6.91
CA ASP A 60 3.28 -1.23 6.94
C ASP A 60 2.93 -1.82 5.58
N ALA A 61 3.91 -2.40 4.89
CA ALA A 61 3.75 -2.91 3.53
C ALA A 61 3.58 -4.44 3.47
N ARG A 62 3.42 -5.12 4.62
CA ARG A 62 3.30 -6.59 4.66
C ARG A 62 1.96 -7.14 4.17
N PHE A 63 0.93 -6.31 4.23
CA PHE A 63 -0.46 -6.73 4.09
C PHE A 63 -1.11 -6.15 2.84
N ASN A 64 -2.43 -6.30 2.77
CA ASN A 64 -3.28 -5.98 1.65
C ASN A 64 -2.89 -4.79 0.78
N MET A 65 -2.77 -3.57 1.31
CA MET A 65 -2.45 -2.40 0.49
C MET A 65 -1.03 -2.43 -0.07
N GLY A 66 -0.02 -2.70 0.77
CA GLY A 66 1.37 -2.81 0.33
C GLY A 66 1.57 -3.89 -0.74
N ASN A 67 1.00 -5.07 -0.51
CA ASN A 67 1.05 -6.19 -1.46
C ASN A 67 0.31 -5.87 -2.76
N SER A 68 -0.90 -5.32 -2.67
CA SER A 68 -1.72 -5.05 -3.85
C SER A 68 -1.10 -3.95 -4.72
N LEU A 69 -0.63 -2.86 -4.10
CA LEU A 69 0.05 -1.78 -4.83
C LEU A 69 1.32 -2.30 -5.51
N MET A 70 2.12 -3.13 -4.83
CA MET A 70 3.31 -3.75 -5.41
C MET A 70 2.97 -4.61 -6.63
N VAL A 71 2.02 -5.54 -6.49
CA VAL A 71 1.55 -6.43 -7.56
C VAL A 71 1.00 -5.61 -8.73
N GLY A 72 0.17 -4.61 -8.43
CA GLY A 72 -0.42 -3.71 -9.41
C GLY A 72 0.64 -2.94 -10.18
N CYS A 73 1.60 -2.32 -9.47
CA CYS A 73 2.66 -1.54 -10.10
C CYS A 73 3.53 -2.41 -11.02
N ALA A 74 3.93 -3.60 -10.54
CA ALA A 74 4.67 -4.57 -11.33
C ALA A 74 3.93 -4.93 -12.63
N LYS A 75 2.62 -5.16 -12.57
CA LYS A 75 1.80 -5.52 -13.74
C LYS A 75 1.57 -4.36 -14.71
N MET A 76 1.50 -3.13 -14.22
CA MET A 76 1.14 -1.95 -15.01
C MET A 76 2.34 -1.15 -15.53
N GLY A 77 3.58 -1.58 -15.23
CA GLY A 77 4.79 -0.85 -15.63
C GLY A 77 5.03 0.42 -14.81
N MET A 78 4.50 0.47 -13.58
CA MET A 78 4.76 1.55 -12.62
C MET A 78 5.96 1.19 -11.73
N HIS A 79 6.71 2.19 -11.29
CA HIS A 79 7.74 1.99 -10.27
C HIS A 79 7.11 2.00 -8.88
N PHE A 80 7.48 1.05 -8.04
CA PHE A 80 6.99 0.92 -6.68
C PHE A 80 8.13 0.97 -5.67
N THR A 81 7.95 1.75 -4.61
CA THR A 81 8.84 1.72 -3.45
C THR A 81 8.04 1.48 -2.18
N ALA A 82 8.35 0.42 -1.46
CA ALA A 82 7.89 0.26 -0.08
C ALA A 82 8.86 1.01 0.86
N CYS A 83 8.35 2.06 1.51
CA CYS A 83 9.07 2.80 2.52
C CYS A 83 8.60 2.43 3.92
N ALA A 84 9.40 1.60 4.58
CA ALA A 84 9.10 1.03 5.89
C ALA A 84 10.39 0.58 6.62
N PRO A 85 10.35 0.32 7.93
CA PRO A 85 11.41 -0.43 8.58
C PRO A 85 11.46 -1.84 7.99
N LYS A 86 12.64 -2.48 7.92
CA LYS A 86 12.83 -3.78 7.26
C LYS A 86 11.83 -4.88 7.67
N GLY A 87 11.41 -4.89 8.94
CA GLY A 87 10.43 -5.85 9.46
C GLY A 87 8.99 -5.65 8.94
N TYR A 88 8.75 -4.61 8.13
CA TYR A 88 7.46 -4.21 7.57
C TYR A 88 7.45 -4.20 6.04
N PHE A 89 8.47 -4.77 5.40
CA PHE A 89 8.46 -4.99 3.95
C PHE A 89 7.55 -6.17 3.56
N PRO A 90 7.07 -6.20 2.30
CA PRO A 90 6.30 -7.33 1.79
C PRO A 90 7.04 -8.66 1.92
N ASP A 91 6.28 -9.75 1.89
CA ASP A 91 6.84 -11.10 1.91
C ASP A 91 7.82 -11.33 0.75
N ALA A 92 8.96 -11.96 1.05
CA ALA A 92 10.05 -12.12 0.08
C ALA A 92 9.67 -12.98 -1.13
N GLN A 93 8.78 -13.95 -0.96
CA GLN A 93 8.29 -14.77 -2.08
C GLN A 93 7.44 -13.91 -3.01
N LEU A 94 6.51 -13.13 -2.47
CA LEU A 94 5.68 -12.23 -3.26
C LEU A 94 6.54 -11.17 -3.98
N VAL A 95 7.58 -10.64 -3.31
CA VAL A 95 8.55 -9.73 -3.93
C VAL A 95 9.22 -10.38 -5.13
N ALA A 96 9.71 -11.63 -5.00
CA ALA A 96 10.37 -12.33 -6.09
C ALA A 96 9.43 -12.56 -7.29
N GLU A 97 8.18 -12.91 -7.04
CA GLU A 97 7.15 -13.05 -8.08
C GLU A 97 6.89 -11.70 -8.78
N CYS A 98 6.75 -10.62 -8.02
CA CYS A 98 6.55 -9.29 -8.57
C CYS A 98 7.76 -8.79 -9.36
N GLN A 99 8.99 -9.09 -8.93
CA GLN A 99 10.21 -8.75 -9.66
C GLN A 99 10.28 -9.47 -11.01
N ALA A 100 9.86 -10.74 -11.09
CA ALA A 100 9.79 -11.48 -12.35
C ALA A 100 8.76 -10.89 -13.33
N ILE A 101 7.66 -10.34 -12.81
CA ILE A 101 6.66 -9.60 -13.60
C ILE A 101 7.24 -8.25 -14.04
N ALA A 102 7.86 -7.52 -13.12
CA ALA A 102 8.42 -6.18 -13.37
C ALA A 102 9.49 -6.19 -14.47
N ALA A 103 10.29 -7.26 -14.56
CA ALA A 103 11.26 -7.47 -15.63
C ALA A 103 10.63 -7.51 -17.04
N GLN A 104 9.34 -7.86 -17.15
CA GLN A 104 8.61 -7.92 -18.42
C GLN A 104 7.92 -6.59 -18.75
N THR A 105 7.64 -5.76 -17.76
CA THR A 105 6.86 -4.51 -17.89
C THR A 105 7.72 -3.25 -17.82
N GLY A 106 8.97 -3.36 -17.39
CA GLY A 106 9.87 -2.21 -17.16
C GLY A 106 9.68 -1.55 -15.80
N ALA A 107 8.78 -2.05 -14.96
CA ALA A 107 8.62 -1.60 -13.58
C ALA A 107 9.90 -1.84 -12.75
N THR A 108 10.07 -1.05 -11.69
CA THR A 108 11.11 -1.27 -10.67
C THR A 108 10.43 -1.42 -9.31
N LEU A 109 10.99 -2.27 -8.46
CA LEU A 109 10.48 -2.54 -7.11
C LEU A 109 11.61 -2.33 -6.10
N ASP A 110 11.47 -1.31 -5.27
CA ASP A 110 12.48 -0.89 -4.30
C ASP A 110 11.95 -0.96 -2.86
N PHE A 111 12.86 -1.21 -1.90
CA PHE A 111 12.55 -1.37 -0.49
C PHE A 111 13.51 -0.53 0.34
N ILE A 112 13.03 0.63 0.81
CA ILE A 112 13.90 1.70 1.34
C ILE A 112 13.40 2.11 2.73
N SER A 113 14.26 2.07 3.74
CA SER A 113 13.88 2.46 5.11
C SER A 113 14.09 3.93 5.44
N ASP A 114 14.79 4.70 4.60
CA ASP A 114 14.93 6.16 4.79
C ASP A 114 13.80 6.91 4.07
N PRO A 115 12.89 7.60 4.79
CA PRO A 115 11.76 8.31 4.18
C PRO A 115 12.19 9.40 3.20
N ALA A 116 13.27 10.12 3.49
CA ALA A 116 13.69 11.25 2.66
C ALA A 116 14.24 10.78 1.31
N ALA A 117 14.98 9.66 1.31
CA ALA A 117 15.50 9.00 0.13
C ALA A 117 14.39 8.33 -0.68
N ALA A 118 13.44 7.66 0.00
CA ALA A 118 12.39 6.91 -0.68
C ALA A 118 11.47 7.79 -1.53
N VAL A 119 11.19 9.02 -1.08
CA VAL A 119 10.26 9.93 -1.78
C VAL A 119 10.89 10.74 -2.91
N GLN A 120 12.21 10.69 -3.11
CA GLN A 120 12.88 11.48 -4.15
C GLN A 120 12.33 11.12 -5.54
N GLY A 121 11.76 12.10 -6.24
CA GLY A 121 11.20 11.91 -7.58
C GLY A 121 9.87 11.15 -7.62
N ALA A 122 9.27 10.82 -6.47
CA ALA A 122 7.99 10.13 -6.40
C ALA A 122 6.88 11.00 -7.00
N ASN A 123 6.06 10.41 -7.87
CA ASN A 123 4.84 11.05 -8.41
C ASN A 123 3.64 10.84 -7.48
N VAL A 124 3.61 9.72 -6.76
CA VAL A 124 2.51 9.38 -5.84
C VAL A 124 3.10 8.97 -4.50
N ILE A 125 2.68 9.64 -3.43
CA ILE A 125 2.95 9.20 -2.05
C ILE A 125 1.66 8.62 -1.49
N TYR A 126 1.69 7.33 -1.19
CA TYR A 126 0.56 6.58 -0.67
C TYR A 126 0.81 6.19 0.78
N THR A 127 -0.21 6.21 1.64
CA THR A 127 -0.12 5.61 2.98
C THR A 127 -1.45 4.95 3.37
N ASP A 128 -1.40 4.13 4.41
CA ASP A 128 -2.56 3.52 5.05
C ASP A 128 -2.40 3.53 6.58
N ILE A 129 -3.44 3.11 7.30
CA ILE A 129 -3.42 2.85 8.73
C ILE A 129 -2.27 1.90 9.09
N TRP A 130 -1.56 2.27 10.15
CA TRP A 130 -0.40 1.53 10.63
C TRP A 130 -0.76 0.24 11.37
N VAL A 131 -1.99 0.21 11.89
CA VAL A 131 -2.54 -0.92 12.62
C VAL A 131 -3.79 -1.36 11.86
N SER A 132 -3.72 -2.54 11.27
CA SER A 132 -4.79 -3.07 10.43
C SER A 132 -5.98 -3.57 11.27
N MET A 133 -7.13 -3.73 10.63
CA MET A 133 -8.31 -4.32 11.27
C MET A 133 -7.99 -5.73 11.77
N GLY A 134 -8.25 -6.00 13.05
CA GLY A 134 -8.05 -7.32 13.65
C GLY A 134 -6.72 -7.51 14.39
N GLU A 135 -5.76 -6.58 14.28
CA GLU A 135 -4.53 -6.65 15.07
C GLU A 135 -4.81 -6.36 16.57
N PRO A 136 -4.27 -7.17 17.50
CA PRO A 136 -4.55 -7.04 18.93
C PRO A 136 -3.97 -5.73 19.50
N GLU A 137 -4.69 -5.09 20.44
CA GLU A 137 -4.27 -3.82 21.07
C GLU A 137 -2.83 -3.85 21.63
N SER A 138 -2.34 -5.02 22.03
CA SER A 138 -0.99 -5.21 22.55
C SER A 138 0.13 -4.83 21.58
N VAL A 139 -0.09 -4.89 20.26
CA VAL A 139 0.97 -4.56 19.26
C VAL A 139 0.99 -3.09 18.87
N TRP A 140 -0.01 -2.31 19.30
CA TRP A 140 -0.25 -0.97 18.76
C TRP A 140 0.86 0.02 19.14
N ALA A 141 1.29 0.01 20.40
CA ALA A 141 2.32 0.94 20.87
C ALA A 141 3.65 0.75 20.13
N GLU A 142 4.05 -0.51 19.93
CA GLU A 142 5.24 -0.87 19.17
C GLU A 142 5.11 -0.43 17.71
N ARG A 143 3.95 -0.71 17.09
CA ARG A 143 3.68 -0.37 15.69
C ARG A 143 3.72 1.13 15.44
N ILE A 144 3.08 1.90 16.32
CA ILE A 144 3.09 3.37 16.27
C ILE A 144 4.52 3.89 16.39
N ALA A 145 5.30 3.39 17.35
CA ALA A 145 6.67 3.85 17.54
C ALA A 145 7.55 3.53 16.32
N ALA A 146 7.37 2.35 15.71
CA ALA A 146 8.13 1.93 14.53
C ALA A 146 7.76 2.72 13.26
N LEU A 147 6.49 3.08 13.09
CA LEU A 147 5.97 3.71 11.87
C LEU A 147 5.82 5.24 11.96
N ALA A 148 5.91 5.83 13.16
CA ALA A 148 5.91 7.28 13.36
C ALA A 148 6.90 8.05 12.45
N PRO A 149 8.14 7.56 12.19
CA PRO A 149 9.06 8.23 11.27
C PRO A 149 8.61 8.26 9.80
N TYR A 150 7.64 7.42 9.42
CA TYR A 150 7.13 7.27 8.05
C TYR A 150 5.84 8.07 7.82
N GLN A 151 5.48 8.93 8.78
CA GLN A 151 4.34 9.81 8.68
C GLN A 151 4.43 10.71 7.44
N VAL A 152 3.39 10.71 6.60
CA VAL A 152 3.27 11.65 5.49
C VAL A 152 2.83 13.01 6.02
N ASN A 153 3.67 14.02 5.78
CA ASN A 153 3.44 15.41 6.17
C ASN A 153 3.99 16.36 5.09
N ALA A 154 3.67 17.65 5.20
CA ALA A 154 4.10 18.66 4.23
C ALA A 154 5.63 18.69 4.00
N ALA A 155 6.44 18.45 5.04
CA ALA A 155 7.90 18.46 4.91
C ALA A 155 8.42 17.24 4.12
N LEU A 156 7.74 16.09 4.24
CA LEU A 156 8.04 14.91 3.43
C LEU A 156 7.56 15.09 1.98
N MET A 157 6.33 15.58 1.79
CA MET A 157 5.79 15.86 0.45
C MET A 157 6.66 16.86 -0.32
N ALA A 158 7.23 17.87 0.35
CA ALA A 158 8.13 18.85 -0.26
C ALA A 158 9.46 18.25 -0.78
N LYS A 159 9.77 16.98 -0.45
CA LYS A 159 10.95 16.26 -0.94
C LYS A 159 10.66 15.39 -2.16
N ALA A 160 9.39 15.26 -2.54
CA ALA A 160 8.96 14.49 -3.70
C ALA A 160 8.99 15.32 -4.99
N ASP A 161 8.46 14.78 -6.09
CA ASP A 161 8.22 15.58 -7.28
C ASP A 161 7.34 16.80 -6.93
N PRO A 162 7.59 18.00 -7.50
CA PRO A 162 6.75 19.18 -7.24
C PRO A 162 5.27 19.00 -7.59
N ASN A 163 4.94 18.05 -8.47
CA ASN A 163 3.58 17.69 -8.86
C ASN A 163 3.10 16.39 -8.20
N ALA A 164 3.80 15.90 -7.18
CA ALA A 164 3.41 14.68 -6.51
C ALA A 164 2.05 14.81 -5.84
N ILE A 165 1.24 13.75 -5.94
CA ILE A 165 -0.05 13.66 -5.25
C ILE A 165 0.03 12.75 -4.02
N PHE A 166 -0.80 13.07 -3.03
CA PHE A 166 -1.00 12.24 -1.86
C PHE A 166 -2.23 11.36 -2.03
N MET A 167 -2.14 10.07 -1.68
CA MET A 167 -3.24 9.11 -1.75
C MET A 167 -3.34 8.24 -0.49
N HIS A 168 -4.55 7.80 -0.17
CA HIS A 168 -4.85 6.91 0.96
C HIS A 168 -6.17 6.19 0.68
N CYS A 169 -6.24 4.89 0.98
CA CYS A 169 -7.44 4.06 0.79
C CYS A 169 -8.60 4.39 1.73
N LEU A 170 -8.36 5.14 2.81
CA LEU A 170 -9.29 5.48 3.90
C LEU A 170 -9.78 4.25 4.72
N PRO A 171 -10.23 4.47 5.98
CA PRO A 171 -10.30 5.75 6.70
C PRO A 171 -8.91 6.29 7.09
N ALA A 172 -8.80 7.62 7.16
CA ALA A 172 -7.60 8.31 7.64
C ALA A 172 -7.86 8.99 9.00
N TYR A 173 -6.83 9.07 9.85
CA TYR A 173 -6.95 9.57 11.22
C TYR A 173 -6.12 10.86 11.45
N HIS A 174 -6.73 12.02 11.18
CA HIS A 174 -6.05 13.31 11.19
C HIS A 174 -5.94 14.02 12.56
N ASP A 175 -6.08 13.30 13.68
CA ASP A 175 -6.21 13.97 14.98
C ASP A 175 -4.87 14.42 15.62
N LYS A 176 -4.91 15.58 16.30
CA LYS A 176 -3.75 16.19 16.98
C LYS A 176 -3.51 15.62 18.38
N ARG A 177 -4.35 14.71 18.87
CA ARG A 177 -4.26 14.17 20.23
C ARG A 177 -3.18 13.07 20.26
N PRO A 178 -2.53 12.84 21.41
CA PRO A 178 -1.72 11.63 21.58
C PRO A 178 -2.60 10.41 21.28
N PRO A 179 -2.10 9.40 20.56
CA PRO A 179 -2.91 8.26 20.15
C PRO A 179 -3.51 7.60 21.38
N SER A 180 -4.83 7.72 21.56
CA SER A 180 -5.58 6.71 22.30
C SER A 180 -5.59 5.44 21.46
N ALA A 181 -5.74 4.27 22.08
CA ALA A 181 -5.70 2.93 21.50
C ALA A 181 -6.76 2.63 20.41
N THR A 182 -7.06 3.58 19.51
CA THR A 182 -8.03 3.42 18.41
C THR A 182 -7.66 4.22 17.13
N ARG A 183 -6.47 4.84 17.02
CA ARG A 183 -6.26 5.95 16.05
C ARG A 183 -4.83 6.05 15.48
N CYS A 184 -4.54 5.42 14.33
CA CYS A 184 -3.17 5.46 13.76
C CYS A 184 -3.13 5.51 12.22
N ALA A 185 -3.31 6.70 11.65
CA ALA A 185 -2.74 7.12 10.35
C ALA A 185 -2.75 8.64 10.31
N ARG A 186 -1.59 9.27 10.56
CA ARG A 186 -1.51 10.72 10.69
C ARG A 186 -1.03 11.34 9.38
N ALA A 187 -1.90 11.49 8.39
CA ALA A 187 -1.63 12.45 7.31
C ALA A 187 -1.95 13.86 7.86
N SER A 188 -0.99 14.79 7.83
CA SER A 188 -1.15 16.17 8.34
C SER A 188 -0.79 17.21 7.31
#